data_AF-A0A8I5ZVW7-F1
#
_entry.id   AF-A0A8I5ZVW7-F1
#
_cell.length_a   1.000
_cell.length_b   1.000
_cell.length_c   1.000
_cell.angle_alpha   90.00
_cell.angle_beta   90.00
_cell.angle_gamma   90.00
#
_symmetry.space_group_name_H-M   'P 1'
#
loop_
_entity.id
_entity.type
_entity.pdbx_description
1 polymer ?
#
loop_
_entity_poly.entity_id
_entity_poly.type
_entity_poly.pdbx_seq_one_letter_code
_entity_poly.pdbx_strand_id
1 'polypeptide(L)'
;MPDSTSQAFPLRQGTGGQTQYWPFSAADIYNWKQHNPSFSKDPVALTDLIESVLLTHQPTCDDCQQLLQALLTSEKKQRVFLEARKHVLGDDGRPTQLPEKIDAAFPLKRPNWDFNTAEGKGHLRLYRQLLLAGLRGAIQRPTNLAQVKQVLQEAGETPSAFLERLKEAYRMYTPYDPDDPGQMTSVSMSFIWQAAPDIRTKLQRLENLQGYTLQDLLKEAEKIFNKREIKKKKKTKN
;
A
#
# COMPACT_ATOMS: atom_id res chain seq x y z
N MET A 1 -4.45 13.17 42.84
CA MET A 1 -4.45 12.23 41.69
C MET A 1 -4.51 13.08 40.43
N PRO A 2 -3.45 13.19 39.61
CA PRO A 2 -3.59 13.87 38.32
C PRO A 2 -4.27 12.91 37.32
N ASP A 3 -5.28 13.42 36.63
CA ASP A 3 -6.20 12.70 35.74
C ASP A 3 -5.50 11.86 34.65
N SER A 4 -5.87 10.58 34.56
CA SER A 4 -5.38 9.59 33.60
C SER A 4 -5.74 9.87 32.13
N THR A 5 -6.48 10.93 31.82
CA THR A 5 -6.93 11.27 30.46
C THR A 5 -5.93 12.11 29.65
N SER A 6 -4.84 12.59 30.26
CA SER A 6 -3.87 13.47 29.59
C SER A 6 -2.71 12.73 28.89
N GLN A 7 -2.72 11.39 28.81
CA GLN A 7 -1.57 10.61 28.32
C GLN A 7 -1.33 10.67 26.80
N ALA A 8 -2.28 11.17 26.00
CA ALA A 8 -2.28 10.96 24.55
C ALA A 8 -1.37 11.91 23.73
N PHE A 9 -1.05 13.12 24.17
CA PHE A 9 -0.37 14.09 23.29
C PHE A 9 1.15 14.14 23.52
N PRO A 10 1.97 13.87 22.49
CA PRO A 10 3.39 14.19 22.51
C PRO A 10 3.76 15.64 22.78
N LEU A 11 3.01 16.58 22.23
CA LEU A 11 3.15 17.99 22.58
C LEU A 11 1.95 18.44 23.41
N ARG A 12 2.20 18.87 24.65
CA ARG A 12 1.19 19.29 25.63
C ARG A 12 1.37 20.74 25.98
N GLN A 13 0.29 21.48 26.22
CA GLN A 13 0.41 22.76 26.91
C GLN A 13 0.62 22.49 28.40
N GLY A 14 1.80 22.83 28.91
CA GLY A 14 2.12 22.81 30.33
C GLY A 14 1.61 24.05 31.06
N THR A 15 1.70 24.00 32.38
CA THR A 15 1.49 25.17 33.24
C THR A 15 2.45 26.29 32.85
N GLY A 16 1.92 27.50 32.58
CA GLY A 16 2.71 28.67 32.15
C GLY A 16 2.81 28.87 30.63
N GLY A 17 2.05 28.12 29.83
CA GLY A 17 2.01 28.29 28.37
C GLY A 17 3.18 27.65 27.61
N GLN A 18 4.12 27.03 28.33
CA GLN A 18 5.22 26.28 27.72
C GLN A 18 4.73 24.94 27.17
N THR A 19 5.22 24.57 25.98
CA THR A 19 4.91 23.26 25.40
C THR A 19 5.81 22.20 26.03
N GLN A 20 5.22 21.17 26.65
CA GLN A 20 5.92 20.02 27.19
C GLN A 20 5.94 18.88 26.17
N TYR A 21 7.05 18.16 26.12
CA TYR A 21 7.24 17.03 25.22
C TYR A 21 7.19 15.69 25.98
N TRP A 22 6.40 14.74 25.49
CA TRP A 22 6.24 13.39 26.02
C TRP A 22 6.21 12.37 24.87
N PRO A 23 7.23 11.55 24.62
CA PRO A 23 7.22 10.63 23.48
C PRO A 23 6.10 9.59 23.59
N PHE A 24 5.76 8.95 22.47
CA PHE A 24 4.92 7.76 22.50
C PHE A 24 5.48 6.69 23.44
N SER A 25 4.60 5.99 24.17
CA SER A 25 5.06 4.83 24.93
C SER A 25 5.42 3.69 23.97
N ALA A 26 6.38 2.86 24.35
CA ALA A 26 6.68 1.65 23.59
C ALA A 26 5.44 0.75 23.49
N ALA A 27 4.61 0.70 24.55
CA ALA A 27 3.38 -0.07 24.56
C ALA A 27 2.40 0.40 23.48
N ASP A 28 2.20 1.71 23.30
CA ASP A 28 1.30 2.26 22.27
C ASP A 28 1.75 1.84 20.87
N ILE A 29 3.05 2.00 20.57
CA ILE A 29 3.62 1.63 19.28
C ILE A 29 3.45 0.13 19.00
N TYR A 30 3.73 -0.72 19.98
CA TYR A 30 3.57 -2.18 19.83
C TYR A 30 2.10 -2.58 19.73
N ASN A 31 1.20 -1.94 20.48
CA ASN A 31 -0.24 -2.17 20.41
C ASN A 31 -0.79 -1.82 19.03
N TRP A 32 -0.44 -0.66 18.49
CA TRP A 32 -0.80 -0.25 17.12
C TRP A 32 -0.30 -1.23 16.09
N LYS A 33 0.95 -1.68 16.21
CA LYS A 33 1.55 -2.66 15.30
C LYS A 33 0.86 -4.03 15.34
N GLN A 34 0.47 -4.51 16.52
CA GLN A 34 -0.12 -5.84 16.69
C GLN A 34 -1.59 -5.91 16.25
N HIS A 35 -2.36 -4.84 16.43
CA HIS A 35 -3.80 -4.82 16.17
C HIS A 35 -4.15 -4.35 14.76
N ASN A 36 -3.17 -3.99 13.94
CA ASN A 36 -3.39 -3.52 12.58
C ASN A 36 -2.64 -4.41 11.57
N PRO A 37 -3.23 -4.64 10.38
CA PRO A 37 -2.54 -5.32 9.29
C PRO A 37 -1.29 -4.54 8.87
N SER A 38 -0.29 -5.26 8.35
CA SER A 38 0.87 -4.59 7.77
C SER A 38 0.47 -3.74 6.58
N PHE A 39 1.23 -2.68 6.28
CA PHE A 39 0.98 -1.80 5.12
C PHE A 39 0.86 -2.57 3.80
N SER A 40 1.55 -3.71 3.67
CA SER A 40 1.47 -4.54 2.47
C SER A 40 0.17 -5.33 2.36
N LYS A 41 -0.39 -5.76 3.50
CA LYS A 41 -1.64 -6.54 3.57
C LYS A 41 -2.86 -5.66 3.41
N ASP A 42 -2.87 -4.52 4.10
CA ASP A 42 -3.96 -3.55 4.00
C ASP A 42 -3.37 -2.13 4.24
N PRO A 43 -2.95 -1.46 3.17
CA PRO A 43 -2.37 -0.12 3.27
C PRO A 43 -3.39 0.93 3.73
N VAL A 44 -4.70 0.70 3.51
CA VAL A 44 -5.76 1.65 3.87
C VAL A 44 -5.93 1.66 5.37
N ALA A 45 -6.16 0.49 5.99
CA ALA A 45 -6.33 0.37 7.44
C ALA A 45 -5.14 0.96 8.22
N LEU A 46 -3.90 0.69 7.78
CA LEU A 46 -2.73 1.25 8.45
C LEU A 46 -2.56 2.77 8.19
N THR A 47 -2.99 3.27 7.04
CA THR A 47 -3.01 4.71 6.76
C THR A 47 -4.02 5.43 7.64
N ASP A 48 -5.23 4.88 7.81
CA ASP A 48 -6.28 5.41 8.67
C ASP A 48 -5.85 5.45 10.15
N LEU A 49 -5.15 4.41 10.61
CA LEU A 49 -4.52 4.40 11.93
C LEU A 49 -3.53 5.56 12.09
N ILE A 50 -2.59 5.69 11.15
CA ILE A 50 -1.57 6.74 11.24
C ILE A 50 -2.22 8.12 11.15
N GLU A 51 -3.22 8.31 10.29
CA GLU A 51 -4.02 9.55 10.23
C GLU A 51 -4.65 9.87 11.58
N SER A 52 -5.29 8.89 12.22
CA SER A 52 -5.86 9.03 13.56
C SER A 52 -4.80 9.47 14.58
N VAL A 53 -3.61 8.85 14.58
CA VAL A 53 -2.49 9.23 15.46
C VAL A 53 -2.00 10.66 15.16
N LEU A 54 -1.81 11.04 13.90
CA LEU A 54 -1.37 12.38 13.51
C LEU A 54 -2.33 13.47 14.00
N LEU A 55 -3.65 13.19 13.93
CA LEU A 55 -4.70 14.10 14.37
C LEU A 55 -4.81 14.19 15.90
N THR A 56 -4.77 13.04 16.57
CA THR A 56 -5.07 12.95 18.01
C THR A 56 -3.86 13.12 18.92
N HIS A 57 -2.62 12.97 18.43
CA HIS A 57 -1.41 12.99 19.27
C HIS A 57 -0.51 14.20 18.97
N GLN A 58 -0.68 14.87 17.82
CA GLN A 58 0.18 15.98 17.38
C GLN A 58 1.69 15.66 17.49
N PRO A 59 2.15 14.54 16.90
CA PRO A 59 3.54 14.08 17.03
C PRO A 59 4.55 15.07 16.44
N THR A 60 5.74 15.15 17.04
CA THR A 60 6.89 15.83 16.46
C THR A 60 7.41 15.10 15.20
N CYS A 61 8.40 15.68 14.51
CA CYS A 61 9.10 14.97 13.44
C CYS A 61 9.75 13.67 13.95
N ASP A 62 10.33 13.68 15.15
CA ASP A 62 10.99 12.50 15.75
C ASP A 62 9.96 11.39 16.07
N ASP A 63 8.81 11.75 16.65
CA ASP A 63 7.71 10.84 16.92
C ASP A 63 7.18 10.19 15.62
N CYS A 64 7.00 10.99 14.56
CA CYS A 64 6.59 10.48 13.25
C CYS A 64 7.62 9.49 12.68
N GLN A 65 8.91 9.80 12.78
CA GLN A 65 9.96 8.90 12.32
C GLN A 65 9.96 7.58 13.09
N GLN A 66 9.76 7.62 14.41
CA GLN A 66 9.67 6.44 15.28
C GLN A 66 8.44 5.59 14.93
N LEU A 67 7.27 6.21 14.79
CA LEU A 67 6.02 5.56 14.41
C LEU A 67 6.17 4.83 13.06
N LEU A 68 6.66 5.54 12.03
CA LEU A 68 6.86 4.96 10.70
C LEU A 68 7.90 3.85 10.72
N GLN A 69 8.97 3.97 11.51
CA GLN A 69 10.00 2.93 11.63
C GLN A 69 9.45 1.64 12.25
N ALA A 70 8.49 1.76 13.17
CA ALA A 70 7.88 0.60 13.82
C ALA A 70 6.81 -0.08 12.95
N LEU A 71 6.03 0.72 12.21
CA LEU A 71 4.86 0.26 11.44
C LEU A 71 5.17 -0.09 9.98
N LEU A 72 6.21 0.49 9.38
CA LEU A 72 6.55 0.31 7.96
C LEU A 72 7.92 -0.38 7.78
N THR A 73 8.07 -1.11 6.67
CA THR A 73 9.40 -1.52 6.22
C THR A 73 10.17 -0.32 5.67
N SER A 74 11.50 -0.42 5.62
CA SER A 74 12.36 0.65 5.07
C SER A 74 11.97 1.05 3.65
N GLU A 75 11.60 0.08 2.80
CA GLU A 75 11.15 0.34 1.41
C GLU A 75 9.83 1.14 1.39
N LYS A 76 8.84 0.75 2.21
CA LYS A 76 7.56 1.45 2.29
C LYS A 76 7.72 2.86 2.86
N LYS A 77 8.53 3.02 3.92
CA LYS A 77 8.87 4.32 4.50
C LYS A 77 9.52 5.25 3.48
N GLN A 78 10.48 4.74 2.70
CA GLN A 78 11.11 5.52 1.64
C GLN A 78 10.10 5.96 0.57
N ARG A 79 9.17 5.09 0.18
CA ARG A 79 8.10 5.46 -0.76
C ARG A 79 7.20 6.54 -0.19
N VAL A 80 6.77 6.42 1.07
CA VAL A 80 5.96 7.45 1.74
C VAL A 80 6.66 8.80 1.71
N PHE A 81 7.97 8.84 1.97
CA PHE A 81 8.74 10.08 1.94
C PHE A 81 8.86 10.66 0.52
N LEU A 82 9.08 9.82 -0.49
CA LEU A 82 9.10 10.27 -1.89
C LEU A 82 7.75 10.84 -2.33
N GLU A 83 6.65 10.17 -1.98
CA GLU A 83 5.30 10.64 -2.30
C GLU A 83 4.95 11.92 -1.53
N ALA A 84 5.31 12.03 -0.25
CA ALA A 84 5.11 13.25 0.53
C ALA A 84 5.80 14.46 -0.10
N ARG A 85 7.05 14.27 -0.55
CA ARG A 85 7.86 15.34 -1.17
C ARG A 85 7.31 15.82 -2.50
N LYS A 86 6.61 14.98 -3.27
CA LYS A 86 5.90 15.40 -4.50
C LYS A 86 4.73 16.35 -4.25
N HIS A 87 4.18 16.35 -3.03
CA HIS A 87 3.03 17.17 -2.66
C HIS A 87 3.43 18.54 -2.08
N VAL A 88 4.72 18.86 -2.00
CA VAL A 88 5.17 20.19 -1.56
C VAL A 88 4.79 21.22 -2.62
N LEU A 89 4.13 22.29 -2.20
CA LEU A 89 3.70 23.37 -3.08
C LEU A 89 4.72 24.51 -3.12
N GLY A 90 4.87 25.13 -4.29
CA GLY A 90 5.56 26.39 -4.47
C GLY A 90 4.69 27.59 -4.09
N ASP A 91 5.22 28.80 -4.29
CA ASP A 91 4.49 30.05 -3.96
C ASP A 91 3.31 30.29 -4.90
N ASP A 92 3.31 29.63 -6.06
CA ASP A 92 2.22 29.61 -7.04
C ASP A 92 1.12 28.60 -6.71
N GLY A 93 1.23 27.87 -5.60
CA GLY A 93 0.30 26.82 -5.18
C GLY A 93 0.39 25.52 -5.99
N ARG A 94 1.40 25.37 -6.86
CA ARG A 94 1.61 24.15 -7.66
C ARG A 94 2.72 23.28 -7.06
N PRO A 95 2.74 21.96 -7.33
CA PRO A 95 3.85 21.10 -6.93
C PRO A 95 5.20 21.67 -7.37
N THR A 96 6.11 21.89 -6.41
CA THR A 96 7.44 22.43 -6.68
C THR A 96 8.45 21.32 -6.89
N GLN A 97 9.48 21.61 -7.70
CA GLN A 97 10.66 20.77 -7.84
C GLN A 97 11.90 21.38 -7.18
N LEU A 98 11.77 22.56 -6.55
CA LEU A 98 12.88 23.27 -5.91
C LEU A 98 13.34 22.52 -4.64
N PRO A 99 14.57 21.97 -4.61
CA PRO A 99 15.03 21.14 -3.50
C PRO A 99 14.96 21.85 -2.14
N GLU A 100 15.31 23.14 -2.08
CA GLU A 100 15.30 23.93 -0.85
C GLU A 100 13.91 24.01 -0.21
N LYS A 101 12.86 24.23 -1.01
CA LYS A 101 11.48 24.28 -0.52
C LYS A 101 11.00 22.90 -0.08
N ILE A 102 11.37 21.85 -0.83
CA ILE A 102 11.00 20.47 -0.49
C ILE A 102 11.69 20.05 0.82
N ASP A 103 12.97 20.38 0.99
CA ASP A 103 13.73 20.06 2.20
C ASP A 103 13.26 20.88 3.41
N ALA A 104 12.86 22.14 3.22
CA ALA A 104 12.28 22.95 4.27
C ALA A 104 10.90 22.44 4.73
N ALA A 105 10.05 21.95 3.82
CA ALA A 105 8.71 21.48 4.14
C ALA A 105 8.67 20.02 4.63
N PHE A 106 9.49 19.14 4.03
CA PHE A 106 9.55 17.72 4.35
C PHE A 106 11.02 17.24 4.41
N PRO A 107 11.72 17.57 5.50
CA PRO A 107 13.13 17.23 5.65
C PRO A 107 13.33 15.72 5.84
N LEU A 108 14.36 15.17 5.20
CA LEU A 108 14.77 13.77 5.39
C LEU A 108 15.66 13.57 6.62
N LYS A 109 16.21 14.66 7.16
CA LYS A 109 17.01 14.70 8.40
C LYS A 109 16.21 15.42 9.49
N ARG A 110 16.60 15.23 10.75
CA ARG A 110 15.96 15.90 11.89
C ARG A 110 16.02 17.43 11.71
N PRO A 111 14.87 18.14 11.63
CA PRO A 111 14.88 19.60 11.56
C PRO A 111 15.12 20.21 12.95
N ASN A 112 15.53 21.48 12.97
CA ASN A 112 15.70 22.28 14.17
C ASN A 112 14.45 23.12 14.51
N TRP A 113 13.25 22.64 14.15
CA TRP A 113 12.00 23.38 14.36
C TRP A 113 11.68 23.54 15.85
N ASP A 114 11.55 24.79 16.31
CA ASP A 114 11.09 25.08 17.67
C ASP A 114 9.56 25.02 17.75
N PHE A 115 9.04 23.94 18.33
CA PHE A 115 7.61 23.72 18.55
C PHE A 115 6.93 24.71 19.51
N ASN A 116 7.70 25.57 20.19
CA ASN A 116 7.14 26.67 20.99
C ASN A 116 6.80 27.91 20.15
N THR A 117 7.38 28.05 18.95
CA THR A 117 7.13 29.18 18.05
C THR A 117 5.93 28.93 17.13
N ALA A 118 5.32 30.01 16.64
CA ALA A 118 4.27 29.92 15.62
C ALA A 118 4.79 29.28 14.33
N GLU A 119 6.02 29.60 13.93
CA GLU A 119 6.69 29.06 12.76
C GLU A 119 6.92 27.55 12.87
N GLY A 120 7.52 27.07 13.98
CA GLY A 120 7.73 25.64 14.18
C GLY A 120 6.43 24.84 14.28
N LYS A 121 5.36 25.41 14.86
CA LYS A 121 4.01 24.81 14.82
C LYS A 121 3.46 24.74 13.39
N GLY A 122 3.72 25.76 12.57
CA GLY A 122 3.39 25.78 11.14
C GLY A 122 4.10 24.66 10.37
N HIS A 123 5.41 24.54 10.55
CA HIS A 123 6.22 23.47 9.93
C HIS A 123 5.73 22.07 10.34
N LEU A 124 5.46 21.84 11.63
CA LEU A 124 4.93 20.55 12.09
C LEU A 124 3.56 20.21 11.49
N ARG A 125 2.67 21.21 11.35
CA ARG A 125 1.36 21.01 10.71
C ARG A 125 1.52 20.61 9.25
N LEU A 126 2.35 21.34 8.51
CA LEU A 126 2.63 21.06 7.11
C LEU A 126 3.29 19.67 6.95
N TYR A 127 4.25 19.35 7.80
CA TYR A 127 4.92 18.05 7.79
C TYR A 127 3.93 16.88 7.95
N ARG A 128 2.99 16.98 8.90
CA ARG A 128 1.96 15.93 9.11
C ARG A 128 1.00 15.83 7.93
N GLN A 129 0.61 16.95 7.33
CA GLN A 129 -0.23 16.96 6.12
C GLN A 129 0.47 16.30 4.94
N LEU A 130 1.74 16.63 4.71
CA LEU A 130 2.56 16.02 3.66
C LEU A 130 2.82 14.54 3.93
N LEU A 131 3.05 14.16 5.20
CA LEU A 131 3.20 12.76 5.57
C LEU A 131 1.93 11.95 5.25
N LEU A 132 0.76 12.49 5.58
CA LEU A 132 -0.52 11.87 5.24
C LEU A 132 -0.73 11.77 3.72
N ALA A 133 -0.41 12.83 2.97
CA ALA A 133 -0.43 12.79 1.50
C ALA A 133 0.55 11.74 0.95
N GLY A 134 1.73 11.61 1.55
CA GLY A 134 2.72 10.59 1.20
C GLY A 134 2.27 9.17 1.52
N LEU A 135 1.57 8.96 2.63
CA LEU A 135 0.97 7.65 2.96
C LEU A 135 -0.07 7.28 1.92
N ARG A 136 -1.01 8.18 1.61
CA ARG A 136 -2.05 8.00 0.58
C ARG A 136 -1.45 7.79 -0.81
N GLY A 137 -0.42 8.54 -1.17
CA GLY A 137 0.34 8.35 -2.41
C GLY A 137 1.06 7.01 -2.46
N ALA A 138 1.60 6.53 -1.32
CA ALA A 138 2.31 5.26 -1.25
C ALA A 138 1.39 4.04 -1.28
N ILE A 139 0.08 4.21 -1.04
CA ILE A 139 -0.94 3.18 -1.30
C ILE A 139 -0.92 2.82 -2.80
N GLN A 140 -0.75 3.82 -3.67
CA GLN A 140 -0.64 3.63 -5.11
C GLN A 140 0.70 2.96 -5.44
N ARG A 141 0.65 1.68 -5.80
CA ARG A 141 1.86 0.91 -6.15
C ARG A 141 2.31 1.34 -7.54
N PRO A 142 3.61 1.63 -7.77
CA PRO A 142 4.10 1.81 -9.12
C PRO A 142 3.83 0.53 -9.90
N THR A 143 3.33 0.67 -11.12
CA THR A 143 2.99 -0.46 -11.96
C THR A 143 4.23 -1.29 -12.28
N ASN A 144 4.33 -2.46 -11.66
CA ASN A 144 5.35 -3.46 -11.90
C ASN A 144 4.73 -4.70 -12.55
N LEU A 145 4.42 -4.58 -13.84
CA LEU A 145 3.90 -5.69 -14.65
C LEU A 145 4.92 -6.83 -14.80
N ALA A 146 6.22 -6.60 -14.55
CA ALA A 146 7.21 -7.65 -14.60
C ALA A 146 7.00 -8.68 -13.48
N GLN A 147 6.63 -8.23 -12.27
CA GLN A 147 6.25 -9.13 -11.17
C GLN A 147 4.93 -9.85 -11.45
N VAL A 148 3.94 -9.15 -12.01
CA VAL A 148 2.67 -9.79 -12.43
C VAL A 148 2.93 -10.91 -13.44
N LYS A 149 3.82 -10.69 -14.41
CA LYS A 149 4.22 -11.66 -15.44
C LYS A 149 4.92 -12.92 -14.92
N GLN A 150 5.39 -12.92 -13.67
CA GLN A 150 6.03 -14.08 -13.05
C GLN A 150 5.00 -15.05 -12.47
N VAL A 151 3.72 -14.65 -12.36
CA VAL A 151 2.67 -15.50 -11.84
C VAL A 151 2.18 -16.45 -12.93
N LEU A 152 2.79 -17.63 -12.98
CA LEU A 152 2.40 -18.70 -13.89
C LEU A 152 1.51 -19.71 -13.18
N GLN A 153 0.58 -20.31 -13.92
CA GLN A 153 -0.20 -21.45 -13.43
C GLN A 153 0.68 -22.69 -13.34
N GLU A 154 0.68 -23.33 -12.18
CA GLU A 154 1.40 -24.60 -12.00
C GLU A 154 0.64 -25.76 -12.63
N ALA A 155 1.36 -26.83 -13.01
CA ALA A 155 0.75 -27.96 -13.71
C ALA A 155 -0.37 -28.65 -12.92
N GLY A 156 -0.33 -28.66 -11.58
CA GLY A 156 -1.35 -29.27 -10.72
C GLY A 156 -2.40 -28.31 -10.18
N GLU A 157 -2.26 -27.02 -10.46
CA GLU A 157 -3.08 -25.97 -9.88
C GLU A 157 -4.37 -25.74 -10.68
N THR A 158 -5.50 -25.58 -9.98
CA THR A 158 -6.78 -25.28 -10.63
C THR A 158 -6.75 -23.88 -11.25
N PRO A 159 -7.42 -23.67 -12.40
CA PRO A 159 -7.56 -22.35 -13.00
C PRO A 159 -8.11 -21.29 -12.05
N SER A 160 -9.03 -21.66 -11.16
CA SER A 160 -9.58 -20.75 -10.15
C SER A 160 -8.52 -20.29 -9.13
N ALA A 161 -7.70 -21.21 -8.61
CA ALA A 161 -6.62 -20.86 -7.67
C ALA A 161 -5.56 -19.98 -8.34
N PHE A 162 -5.22 -20.30 -9.60
CA PHE A 162 -4.31 -19.49 -10.39
C PHE A 162 -4.85 -18.07 -10.62
N LEU A 163 -6.13 -17.93 -10.96
CA LEU A 163 -6.75 -16.62 -11.16
C LEU A 163 -6.68 -15.77 -9.90
N GLU A 164 -6.95 -16.35 -8.73
CA GLU A 164 -6.85 -15.62 -7.46
C GLU A 164 -5.43 -15.15 -7.18
N ARG A 165 -4.40 -15.98 -7.42
CA ARG A 165 -3.00 -15.54 -7.31
C ARG A 165 -2.65 -14.44 -8.31
N LEU A 166 -3.18 -14.52 -9.53
CA LEU A 166 -2.97 -13.49 -10.54
C LEU A 166 -3.59 -12.15 -10.11
N LYS A 167 -4.85 -12.16 -9.66
CA LYS A 167 -5.53 -10.97 -9.10
C LYS A 167 -4.76 -10.40 -7.91
N GLU A 168 -4.29 -11.28 -7.03
CA GLU A 168 -3.47 -10.87 -5.89
C GLU A 168 -2.15 -10.21 -6.33
N ALA A 169 -1.53 -10.66 -7.42
CA ALA A 169 -0.35 -9.99 -7.97
C ALA A 169 -0.68 -8.64 -8.63
N TYR A 170 -1.85 -8.46 -9.22
CA TYR A 170 -2.28 -7.13 -9.69
C TYR A 170 -2.45 -6.16 -8.50
N ARG A 171 -3.16 -6.57 -7.43
CA ARG A 171 -3.27 -5.80 -6.17
C ARG A 171 -1.88 -5.58 -5.51
N MET A 172 -1.06 -6.63 -5.61
CA MET A 172 0.38 -6.80 -5.44
C MET A 172 1.29 -5.69 -5.93
N TYR A 173 1.23 -5.47 -7.23
CA TYR A 173 2.34 -4.88 -7.97
C TYR A 173 1.86 -3.81 -8.93
N THR A 174 0.57 -3.49 -8.93
CA THR A 174 -0.01 -2.45 -9.79
C THR A 174 -1.00 -1.61 -8.97
N PRO A 175 -1.32 -0.40 -9.44
CA PRO A 175 -2.39 0.40 -8.86
C PRO A 175 -3.78 -0.02 -9.38
N TYR A 176 -3.86 -1.04 -10.24
CA TYR A 176 -5.07 -1.45 -10.92
C TYR A 176 -5.86 -2.44 -10.08
N ASP A 177 -7.16 -2.18 -9.93
CA ASP A 177 -8.09 -3.17 -9.40
C ASP A 177 -8.35 -4.23 -10.49
N PRO A 178 -7.98 -5.51 -10.29
CA PRO A 178 -8.23 -6.55 -11.28
C PRO A 178 -9.72 -6.87 -11.48
N ASP A 179 -10.60 -6.39 -10.59
CA ASP A 179 -12.05 -6.57 -10.68
C ASP A 179 -12.74 -5.36 -11.36
N ASP A 180 -12.01 -4.29 -11.69
CA ASP A 180 -12.51 -3.15 -12.48
C ASP A 180 -12.75 -3.56 -13.95
N PRO A 181 -13.95 -3.30 -14.52
CA PRO A 181 -14.22 -3.51 -15.94
C PRO A 181 -13.19 -2.87 -16.89
N GLY A 182 -12.59 -1.73 -16.50
CA GLY A 182 -11.53 -1.06 -17.28
C GLY A 182 -10.24 -1.88 -17.41
N GLN A 183 -9.98 -2.82 -16.50
CA GLN A 183 -8.78 -3.66 -16.44
C GLN A 183 -8.99 -5.07 -16.97
N MET A 184 -10.24 -5.42 -17.26
CA MET A 184 -10.68 -6.77 -17.59
C MET A 184 -9.88 -7.39 -18.76
N THR A 185 -9.59 -6.61 -19.80
CA THR A 185 -8.80 -7.07 -20.96
C THR A 185 -7.36 -7.44 -20.57
N SER A 186 -6.73 -6.63 -19.72
CA SER A 186 -5.35 -6.87 -19.25
C SER A 186 -5.28 -8.14 -18.42
N VAL A 187 -6.19 -8.30 -17.45
CA VAL A 187 -6.25 -9.48 -16.58
C VAL A 187 -6.57 -10.74 -17.37
N SER A 188 -7.50 -10.65 -18.33
CA SER A 188 -7.87 -11.78 -19.21
C SER A 188 -6.70 -12.23 -20.09
N MET A 189 -5.96 -11.28 -20.68
CA MET A 189 -4.76 -11.61 -21.46
C MET A 189 -3.69 -12.25 -20.59
N SER A 190 -3.44 -11.69 -19.40
CA SER A 190 -2.53 -12.27 -18.42
C SER A 190 -2.94 -13.68 -18.01
N PHE A 191 -4.23 -13.95 -17.80
CA PHE A 191 -4.75 -15.27 -17.48
C PHE A 191 -4.51 -16.27 -18.62
N ILE A 192 -4.77 -15.89 -19.88
CA ILE A 192 -4.53 -16.76 -21.05
C ILE A 192 -3.03 -17.07 -21.21
N TRP A 193 -2.18 -16.05 -21.19
CA TRP A 193 -0.75 -16.22 -21.52
C TRP A 193 0.06 -16.93 -20.43
N GLN A 194 -0.37 -16.80 -19.18
CA GLN A 194 0.31 -17.37 -18.02
C GLN A 194 -0.33 -18.66 -17.51
N ALA A 195 -1.44 -19.10 -18.11
CA ALA A 195 -2.00 -20.42 -17.87
C ALA A 195 -1.02 -21.55 -18.24
N ALA A 196 -1.27 -22.74 -17.69
CA ALA A 196 -0.47 -23.92 -17.97
C ALA A 196 -0.48 -24.19 -19.49
N PRO A 197 0.62 -24.69 -20.10
CA PRO A 197 0.76 -24.76 -21.56
C PRO A 197 -0.42 -25.41 -22.30
N ASP A 198 -0.98 -26.48 -21.75
CA ASP A 198 -2.11 -27.21 -22.34
C ASP A 198 -3.44 -26.45 -22.27
N ILE A 199 -3.62 -25.62 -21.25
CA ILE A 199 -4.77 -24.71 -21.09
C ILE A 199 -4.59 -23.51 -22.00
N ARG A 200 -3.43 -22.85 -21.94
CA ARG A 200 -3.07 -21.70 -22.77
C ARG A 200 -3.33 -21.96 -24.26
N THR A 201 -2.80 -23.07 -24.79
CA THR A 201 -2.95 -23.40 -26.22
C THR A 201 -4.42 -23.58 -26.62
N LYS A 202 -5.29 -24.04 -25.72
CA LYS A 202 -6.72 -24.20 -26.01
C LYS A 202 -7.49 -22.90 -25.86
N LEU A 203 -7.18 -22.10 -24.85
CA LEU A 203 -7.79 -20.77 -24.69
C LEU A 203 -7.47 -19.87 -25.89
N GLN A 204 -6.23 -19.89 -26.38
CA GLN A 204 -5.81 -19.11 -27.57
C GLN A 204 -6.54 -19.51 -28.87
N ARG A 205 -7.16 -20.70 -28.91
CA ARG A 205 -7.89 -21.21 -30.08
C ARG A 205 -9.39 -20.99 -30.00
N LEU A 206 -9.90 -20.36 -28.92
CA LEU A 206 -11.31 -20.03 -28.82
C LEU A 206 -11.68 -19.01 -29.90
N GLU A 207 -12.76 -19.27 -30.63
CA GLU A 207 -13.33 -18.32 -31.56
C GLU A 207 -13.98 -17.16 -30.78
N ASN A 208 -13.87 -15.94 -31.30
CA ASN A 208 -14.44 -14.72 -30.71
C ASN A 208 -13.95 -14.42 -29.27
N LEU A 209 -12.64 -14.54 -29.01
CA LEU A 209 -12.02 -14.20 -27.72
C LEU A 209 -12.42 -12.81 -27.17
N GLN A 210 -12.73 -11.85 -28.04
CA GLN A 210 -13.17 -10.50 -27.65
C GLN A 210 -14.52 -10.48 -26.92
N GLY A 211 -15.38 -11.48 -27.15
CA GLY A 211 -16.67 -11.62 -26.47
C GLY A 211 -16.61 -12.36 -25.14
N TYR A 212 -15.46 -12.91 -24.76
CA TYR A 212 -15.33 -13.68 -23.52
C TYR A 212 -15.13 -12.76 -22.33
N THR A 213 -15.89 -13.01 -21.26
CA THR A 213 -15.56 -12.45 -19.96
C THR A 213 -14.44 -13.24 -19.30
N LEU A 214 -13.77 -12.65 -18.29
CA LEU A 214 -12.81 -13.36 -17.45
C LEU A 214 -13.44 -14.61 -16.82
N GLN A 215 -14.74 -14.55 -16.47
CA GLN A 215 -15.49 -15.68 -15.93
C GLN A 215 -15.72 -16.78 -16.99
N ASP A 216 -15.93 -16.42 -18.25
CA ASP A 216 -16.08 -17.39 -19.34
C ASP A 216 -14.75 -18.09 -19.65
N LEU A 217 -13.65 -17.34 -19.69
CA LEU A 217 -12.31 -17.90 -19.81
C LEU A 217 -11.99 -18.87 -18.66
N LEU A 218 -12.36 -18.50 -17.43
CA LEU A 218 -12.20 -19.37 -16.26
C LEU A 218 -12.99 -20.68 -16.43
N LYS A 219 -14.26 -20.62 -16.86
CA LYS A 219 -15.09 -21.81 -17.11
C LYS A 219 -14.46 -22.73 -18.16
N GLU A 220 -13.94 -22.19 -19.25
CA GLU A 220 -13.26 -22.99 -20.28
C GLU A 220 -11.97 -23.61 -19.77
N ALA A 221 -11.16 -22.85 -19.03
CA ALA A 221 -9.94 -23.36 -18.40
C ALA A 221 -10.25 -24.51 -17.43
N GLU A 222 -11.29 -24.38 -16.60
CA GLU A 222 -11.73 -25.44 -15.67
C GLU A 222 -12.19 -26.69 -16.42
N LYS A 223 -12.94 -26.55 -17.52
CA LYS A 223 -13.33 -27.70 -18.37
C LYS A 223 -12.09 -28.43 -18.91
N ILE A 224 -11.05 -27.68 -19.33
CA ILE A 224 -9.81 -28.25 -19.86
C ILE A 224 -9.04 -28.99 -18.76
N PHE A 225 -8.84 -28.35 -17.62
CA PHE A 225 -8.13 -28.90 -16.46
C PHE A 225 -8.79 -30.19 -15.98
N ASN A 226 -10.11 -30.17 -15.75
CA ASN A 226 -10.87 -31.32 -15.27
C ASN A 226 -10.81 -32.50 -16.25
N LYS A 227 -10.94 -32.26 -17.56
CA LYS A 227 -10.77 -33.31 -18.59
C LYS A 227 -9.38 -33.96 -18.53
N ARG A 228 -8.33 -33.18 -18.25
CA ARG A 228 -6.96 -33.71 -18.10
C ARG A 228 -6.80 -34.54 -16.84
N GLU A 229 -7.30 -34.08 -15.70
CA GLU A 229 -7.20 -34.81 -14.44
C GLU A 229 -7.96 -36.14 -14.48
N ILE A 230 -9.13 -36.17 -15.14
CA ILE A 230 -9.86 -37.42 -15.39
C ILE A 230 -9.02 -38.38 -16.24
N LYS A 231 -8.35 -37.89 -17.30
CA LYS A 231 -7.49 -38.73 -18.17
C LYS A 231 -6.26 -39.25 -17.42
N LYS A 232 -5.61 -38.43 -16.58
CA LYS A 232 -4.48 -38.85 -15.74
C LYS A 232 -4.90 -39.95 -14.78
N LYS A 233 -6.01 -39.77 -14.04
CA LYS A 233 -6.55 -40.78 -13.11
C LYS A 233 -6.87 -42.12 -13.79
N LYS A 234 -7.34 -42.11 -15.04
CA LYS A 234 -7.56 -43.33 -15.82
C LYS A 234 -6.26 -44.05 -16.19
N LYS A 235 -5.20 -43.30 -16.50
CA LYS A 235 -3.88 -43.88 -16.83
C LYS A 235 -3.16 -44.46 -15.62
N THR A 236 -3.40 -43.95 -14.42
CA THR A 236 -2.77 -44.47 -13.18
C THR A 236 -3.49 -45.71 -12.63
N LYS A 237 -4.67 -46.06 -13.15
CA LYS A 237 -5.46 -47.23 -12.75
C LYS A 237 -5.28 -48.46 -13.65
N ASN A 238 -4.53 -48.32 -14.75
CA ASN A 238 -4.15 -49.39 -15.67
C ASN A 238 -2.65 -49.60 -15.61
#